data_AF-E3K7T4-F1
#
_entry.id   AF-E3K7T4-F1
#
_cell.length_a   1.000
_cell.length_b   1.000
_cell.length_c   1.000
_cell.angle_alpha   90.00
_cell.angle_beta   90.00
_cell.angle_gamma   90.00
#
_symmetry.space_group_name_H-M   'P 1'
#
loop_
_entity.id
_entity.type
_entity.pdbx_description
1 polymer ?
#
loop_
_entity_poly.entity_id
_entity_poly.type
_entity_poly.pdbx_seq_one_letter_code
_entity_poly.pdbx_strand_id
1 'polypeptide(L)'
;MGSTACSRQVAVLLRQMDPIRALHPKGESLLSQPAIKLGRSVLPIFKLSRLFFKKLYRENVKLEEVELFTEMCSHQLFCLHSSIEDIIESISMLSFSIRDADRLAPGDTCPAIIQELNKLIELFQPHLSLINLYVLPNMFPNHTATHNAFQAVQSFADT
;
A
#
# COMPACT_ATOMS: atom_id res chain seq x y z
N MET A 1 -10.82 -7.27 9.30
CA MET A 1 -10.14 -7.16 10.62
C MET A 1 -8.62 -6.95 10.53
N GLY A 2 -7.95 -7.11 9.38
CA GLY A 2 -6.48 -7.07 9.27
C GLY A 2 -5.78 -5.68 9.27
N SER A 3 -6.45 -4.61 8.83
CA SER A 3 -5.82 -3.28 8.66
C SER A 3 -5.30 -2.63 9.96
N THR A 4 -5.99 -2.84 11.08
CA THR A 4 -5.63 -2.27 12.39
C THR A 4 -4.43 -3.00 13.02
N ALA A 5 -4.30 -4.30 12.78
CA ALA A 5 -3.22 -5.12 13.33
C ALA A 5 -1.86 -4.77 12.69
N CYS A 6 -1.80 -4.65 11.36
CA CYS A 6 -0.60 -4.25 10.63
C CYS A 6 -0.13 -2.85 11.03
N SER A 7 -1.06 -1.89 11.08
CA SER A 7 -0.78 -0.52 11.54
C SER A 7 -0.19 -0.50 12.96
N ARG A 8 -0.69 -1.36 13.84
CA ARG A 8 -0.15 -1.52 15.20
C ARG A 8 1.25 -2.09 15.20
N GLN A 9 1.56 -3.10 14.37
CA GLN A 9 2.88 -3.71 14.31
C GLN A 9 3.96 -2.70 13.85
N VAL A 10 3.68 -1.97 12.77
CA VAL A 10 4.59 -0.92 12.29
C VAL A 10 4.76 0.18 13.34
N ALA A 11 3.69 0.56 14.06
CA ALA A 11 3.78 1.53 15.14
C ALA A 11 4.64 1.04 16.32
N VAL A 12 4.57 -0.25 16.66
CA VAL A 12 5.44 -0.85 17.68
C VAL A 12 6.90 -0.84 17.23
N LEU A 13 7.19 -1.23 15.99
CA LEU A 13 8.55 -1.15 15.44
C LEU A 13 9.10 0.29 15.50
N LEU A 14 8.31 1.29 15.09
CA LEU A 14 8.69 2.70 15.17
C LEU A 14 9.02 3.14 16.60
N ARG A 15 8.25 2.68 17.59
CA ARG A 15 8.50 2.96 19.01
C ARG A 15 9.80 2.32 19.50
N GLN A 16 10.09 1.10 19.08
CA GLN A 16 11.32 0.39 19.46
C GLN A 16 12.59 1.00 18.84
N MET A 17 12.44 1.69 17.71
CA MET A 17 13.53 2.40 17.03
C MET A 17 13.75 3.85 17.52
N ASP A 18 12.88 4.35 18.41
CA ASP A 18 12.92 5.74 18.89
C ASP A 18 14.16 5.97 19.79
N PRO A 19 15.10 6.85 19.39
CA PRO A 19 16.30 7.12 20.18
C PRO A 19 16.00 7.73 21.55
N ILE A 20 14.85 8.40 21.74
CA ILE A 20 14.48 9.03 23.02
C ILE A 20 14.14 7.96 24.08
N ARG A 21 13.61 6.79 23.66
CA ARG A 21 13.31 5.68 24.58
C ARG A 21 14.53 4.94 25.09
N ALA A 22 15.68 5.06 24.42
CA ALA A 22 16.94 4.50 24.92
C ALA A 22 17.34 5.09 26.29
N LEU A 23 16.82 6.28 26.62
CA LEU A 23 17.08 6.98 27.88
C LEU A 23 16.11 6.59 29.01
N HIS A 24 14.98 5.93 28.71
CA HIS A 24 13.97 5.57 29.71
C HIS A 24 13.28 4.24 29.37
N PRO A 25 13.88 3.08 29.72
CA PRO A 25 13.36 1.77 29.34
C PRO A 25 12.10 1.44 30.14
N LYS A 26 10.92 1.64 29.55
CA LYS A 26 9.64 1.19 30.10
C LYS A 26 9.14 0.00 29.27
N GLY A 27 9.54 -1.21 29.67
CA GLY A 27 8.85 -2.47 29.36
C GLY A 27 8.96 -3.09 27.95
N GLU A 28 9.47 -2.39 26.93
CA GLU A 28 9.72 -2.97 25.60
C GLU A 28 11.23 -3.13 25.37
N SER A 29 11.70 -4.32 24.95
CA SER A 29 13.14 -4.51 24.68
C SER A 29 13.56 -3.63 23.50
N LEU A 30 14.60 -2.82 23.73
CA LEU A 30 15.18 -1.97 22.72
C LEU A 30 15.88 -2.83 21.65
N LEU A 31 15.76 -2.43 20.39
CA LEU A 31 16.46 -3.09 19.29
C LEU A 31 17.95 -2.75 19.32
N SER A 32 18.79 -3.68 18.89
CA SER A 32 20.21 -3.46 18.68
C SER A 32 20.45 -2.41 17.59
N GLN A 33 21.64 -1.80 17.58
CA GLN A 33 22.00 -0.84 16.53
C GLN A 33 21.92 -1.42 15.10
N PRO A 34 22.36 -2.66 14.82
CA PRO A 34 22.10 -3.34 13.55
C PRO A 34 20.61 -3.44 13.20
N ALA A 35 19.76 -3.88 14.13
CA ALA A 35 18.32 -4.00 13.91
C ALA A 35 17.65 -2.64 13.69
N ILE A 36 18.09 -1.58 14.38
CA ILE A 36 17.64 -0.21 14.14
C ILE A 36 18.02 0.26 12.73
N LYS A 37 19.27 0.02 12.29
CA LYS A 37 19.72 0.37 10.93
C LYS A 37 18.89 -0.34 9.87
N LEU A 38 18.59 -1.63 10.08
CA LEU A 38 17.74 -2.43 9.22
C LEU A 38 16.29 -1.92 9.21
N GLY A 39 15.71 -1.63 10.36
CA GLY A 39 14.38 -1.02 10.45
C GLY A 39 14.31 0.33 9.72
N ARG A 40 15.37 1.14 9.80
CA ARG A 40 15.45 2.42 9.08
C ARG A 40 15.55 2.25 7.57
N SER A 41 16.24 1.22 7.07
CA SER A 41 16.37 0.99 5.63
C SER A 41 15.07 0.51 4.98
N VAL A 42 14.21 -0.22 5.70
CA VAL A 42 12.91 -0.67 5.19
C VAL A 42 11.78 0.34 5.43
N LEU A 43 11.97 1.33 6.31
CA LEU A 43 10.96 2.33 6.64
C LEU A 43 10.35 3.04 5.41
N PRO A 44 11.11 3.38 4.35
CA PRO A 44 10.55 3.93 3.13
C PRO A 44 9.46 3.04 2.52
N ILE A 45 9.58 1.71 2.60
CA ILE A 45 8.62 0.75 2.06
C ILE A 45 7.28 0.90 2.79
N PHE A 46 7.29 0.88 4.12
CA PHE A 46 6.08 1.08 4.93
C PHE A 46 5.40 2.42 4.61
N LYS A 47 6.19 3.48 4.43
CA LYS A 47 5.67 4.82 4.10
C LYS A 47 5.05 4.84 2.71
N LEU A 48 5.72 4.24 1.72
CA LEU A 48 5.25 4.18 0.33
C LEU A 48 3.99 3.34 0.20
N SER A 49 3.95 2.14 0.81
CA SER A 49 2.74 1.31 0.83
C SER A 49 1.56 2.05 1.46
N ARG A 50 1.77 2.70 2.61
CA ARG A 50 0.73 3.52 3.24
C ARG A 50 0.27 4.67 2.35
N LEU A 51 1.20 5.37 1.71
CA LEU A 51 0.90 6.50 0.83
C LEU A 51 0.11 6.04 -0.40
N PHE A 52 0.50 4.91 -0.98
CA PHE A 52 -0.16 4.29 -2.12
C PHE A 52 -1.63 3.99 -1.81
N PHE A 53 -1.91 3.23 -0.75
CA PHE A 53 -3.29 2.93 -0.35
C PHE A 53 -4.08 4.16 0.07
N LYS A 54 -3.45 5.12 0.76
CA LYS A 54 -4.11 6.37 1.14
C LYS A 54 -4.55 7.17 -0.09
N LYS A 55 -3.70 7.22 -1.12
CA LYS A 55 -4.03 7.89 -2.39
C LYS A 55 -5.14 7.14 -3.11
N LEU A 56 -5.02 5.83 -3.27
CA LEU A 56 -6.04 5.01 -3.92
C LEU A 56 -7.40 5.11 -3.23
N TYR A 57 -7.44 4.99 -1.90
CA TYR A 57 -8.69 5.09 -1.17
C TYR A 57 -9.30 6.48 -1.29
N ARG A 58 -8.50 7.55 -1.15
CA ARG A 58 -9.00 8.92 -1.30
C ARG A 58 -9.57 9.18 -2.69
N GLU A 59 -8.89 8.72 -3.72
CA GLU A 59 -9.38 8.89 -5.09
C GLU A 59 -10.60 8.01 -5.35
N ASN A 60 -10.62 6.75 -4.90
CA ASN A 60 -11.80 5.88 -5.01
C ASN A 60 -13.03 6.46 -4.32
N VAL A 61 -12.91 7.08 -3.14
CA VAL A 61 -14.06 7.71 -2.46
C VAL A 61 -14.61 8.91 -3.25
N LYS A 62 -13.73 9.76 -3.81
CA LYS A 62 -14.19 10.85 -4.68
C LYS A 62 -14.81 10.33 -5.98
N LEU A 63 -14.36 9.16 -6.44
CA LEU A 63 -14.89 8.52 -7.63
C LEU A 63 -16.17 7.74 -7.36
N GLU A 64 -16.43 7.20 -6.17
CA GLU A 64 -17.73 6.59 -5.83
C GLU A 64 -18.87 7.63 -5.88
N GLU A 65 -18.56 8.90 -5.62
CA GLU A 65 -19.50 10.02 -5.84
C GLU A 65 -19.78 10.28 -7.34
N VAL A 66 -18.98 9.71 -8.25
CA VAL A 66 -19.07 9.86 -9.70
C VAL A 66 -19.11 8.46 -10.34
N GLU A 67 -20.30 7.88 -10.54
CA GLU A 67 -20.49 6.52 -11.10
C GLU A 67 -19.42 6.15 -12.14
N LEU A 68 -18.44 5.34 -11.73
CA LEU A 68 -17.35 4.94 -12.59
C LEU A 68 -17.70 3.66 -13.34
N PHE A 69 -17.63 3.75 -14.65
CA PHE A 69 -17.51 2.58 -15.52
C PHE A 69 -16.03 2.26 -15.68
N THR A 70 -15.58 1.17 -15.07
CA THR A 70 -14.27 0.59 -15.34
C THR A 70 -14.41 -0.54 -16.35
N GLU A 71 -13.53 -0.58 -17.36
CA GLU A 71 -13.44 -1.72 -18.28
C GLU A 71 -12.74 -2.94 -17.63
N MET A 72 -12.29 -2.82 -16.37
CA MET A 72 -11.66 -3.90 -15.63
C MET A 72 -12.65 -5.05 -15.44
N CYS A 73 -12.26 -6.27 -15.81
CA CYS A 73 -13.14 -7.41 -15.63
C CYS A 73 -13.27 -7.79 -14.15
N SER A 74 -14.35 -8.49 -13.79
CA SER A 74 -14.60 -8.90 -12.40
C SER A 74 -13.45 -9.70 -11.79
N HIS A 75 -12.77 -10.53 -12.58
CA HIS A 75 -11.60 -11.28 -12.13
C HIS A 75 -10.42 -10.37 -11.77
N GLN A 76 -10.13 -9.34 -12.58
CA GLN A 76 -9.08 -8.36 -12.30
C GLN A 76 -9.40 -7.52 -11.05
N LEU A 77 -10.67 -7.11 -10.89
CA LEU A 77 -11.13 -6.41 -9.69
C LEU A 77 -11.00 -7.28 -8.43
N PHE A 78 -11.39 -8.55 -8.54
CA PHE A 78 -11.24 -9.52 -7.46
C PHE A 78 -9.78 -9.70 -7.08
N CYS A 79 -8.90 -9.94 -8.06
CA CYS A 79 -7.46 -10.09 -7.82
C CYS A 79 -6.88 -8.85 -7.15
N LEU A 80 -7.23 -7.64 -7.63
CA LEU A 80 -6.79 -6.37 -7.03
C LEU A 80 -7.23 -6.24 -5.57
N HIS A 81 -8.45 -6.66 -5.26
CA HIS A 81 -8.97 -6.61 -3.90
C HIS A 81 -8.32 -7.65 -2.98
N SER A 82 -8.23 -8.91 -3.43
CA SER A 82 -7.71 -10.02 -2.62
C SER A 82 -6.26 -9.81 -2.22
N SER A 83 -5.44 -9.27 -3.13
CA SER A 83 -4.02 -9.03 -2.87
C SER A 83 -3.72 -7.93 -1.86
N ILE A 84 -4.72 -7.13 -1.45
CA ILE A 84 -4.55 -6.13 -0.38
C ILE A 84 -4.23 -6.83 0.95
N GLU A 85 -4.89 -7.95 1.24
CA GLU A 85 -4.64 -8.71 2.46
C GLU A 85 -3.23 -9.29 2.48
N ASP A 86 -2.78 -9.80 1.33
CA ASP A 86 -1.41 -10.31 1.16
C ASP A 86 -0.35 -9.22 1.35
N ILE A 87 -0.60 -7.99 0.86
CA ILE A 87 0.31 -6.86 1.06
C ILE A 87 0.38 -6.48 2.55
N ILE A 88 -0.76 -6.45 3.23
CA ILE A 88 -0.85 -6.14 4.67
C ILE A 88 -0.11 -7.19 5.49
N GLU A 89 -0.27 -8.47 5.12
CA GLU A 89 0.43 -9.59 5.73
C GLU A 89 1.94 -9.46 5.54
N SER A 90 2.41 -9.24 4.31
CA SER A 90 3.86 -9.10 4.05
C SER A 90 4.49 -7.91 4.76
N ILE A 91 3.80 -6.77 4.86
CA ILE A 91 4.26 -5.64 5.67
C ILE A 91 4.37 -6.02 7.16
N SER A 92 3.42 -6.80 7.66
CA SER A 92 3.39 -7.27 9.05
C SER A 92 4.56 -8.23 9.31
N MET A 93 4.77 -9.20 8.42
CA MET A 93 5.88 -10.16 8.51
C MET A 93 7.23 -9.46 8.41
N LEU A 94 7.38 -8.47 7.52
CA LEU A 94 8.57 -7.64 7.44
C LEU A 94 8.84 -6.90 8.76
N SER A 95 7.79 -6.31 9.36
CA SER A 95 7.90 -5.67 10.68
C SER A 95 8.27 -6.65 11.78
N PHE A 96 7.77 -7.89 11.73
CA PHE A 96 8.07 -8.92 12.71
C PHE A 96 9.54 -9.37 12.63
N SER A 97 10.02 -9.67 11.43
CA SER A 97 11.42 -10.10 11.20
C SER A 97 12.45 -9.09 11.70
N ILE A 98 12.15 -7.78 11.59
CA ILE A 98 13.05 -6.73 12.10
C ILE A 98 13.02 -6.67 13.63
N ARG A 99 11.86 -6.86 14.24
CA ARG A 99 11.70 -6.80 15.69
C ARG A 99 12.36 -7.97 16.40
N ASP A 100 12.39 -9.12 15.74
CA ASP A 100 13.00 -10.34 16.25
C ASP A 100 14.42 -10.58 15.69
N ALA A 101 14.98 -9.64 14.93
CA ALA A 101 16.33 -9.72 14.36
C ALA A 101 17.43 -9.98 15.42
N ASP A 102 17.20 -9.52 16.66
CA ASP A 102 18.12 -9.74 17.78
C ASP A 102 17.92 -11.08 18.50
N ARG A 103 16.79 -11.75 18.26
CA ARG A 103 16.43 -13.05 18.86
C ARG A 103 16.71 -14.21 17.93
N LEU A 104 16.56 -13.97 16.63
CA LEU A 104 16.80 -14.96 15.59
C LEU A 104 18.31 -15.08 15.31
N ALA A 105 18.72 -16.24 14.81
CA ALA A 105 20.07 -16.35 14.28
C ALA A 105 20.23 -15.34 13.14
N PRO A 106 21.38 -14.64 13.03
CA PRO A 106 21.62 -13.68 11.96
C PRO A 106 21.39 -14.24 10.55
N GLY A 107 21.57 -15.57 10.38
CA GLY A 107 21.32 -16.28 9.12
C GLY A 107 19.86 -16.37 8.70
N ASP A 108 18.90 -16.25 9.62
CA ASP A 108 17.47 -16.45 9.33
C ASP A 108 16.73 -15.12 9.06
N THR A 109 17.23 -14.02 9.62
CA THR A 109 16.61 -12.69 9.49
C THR A 109 16.67 -12.17 8.05
N CYS A 110 17.83 -12.28 7.40
CA CYS A 110 18.03 -11.76 6.04
C CYS A 110 17.15 -12.48 4.99
N PRO A 111 17.12 -13.83 4.93
CA PRO A 111 16.23 -14.55 4.01
C PRO A 111 14.77 -14.20 4.22
N ALA A 112 14.29 -14.13 5.47
CA ALA A 112 12.90 -13.78 5.76
C ALA A 112 12.54 -12.37 5.26
N ILE A 113 13.43 -11.40 5.44
CA ILE A 113 13.23 -10.03 4.93
C ILE A 113 13.21 -10.02 3.40
N ILE A 114 14.18 -10.67 2.74
CA ILE A 114 14.25 -10.72 1.27
C ILE A 114 13.00 -11.38 0.69
N GLN A 115 12.52 -12.46 1.30
CA GLN A 115 11.30 -13.14 0.87
C GLN A 115 10.09 -12.20 0.91
N GLU A 116 9.88 -11.48 2.01
CA GLU A 116 8.75 -10.54 2.11
C GLU A 116 8.89 -9.35 1.15
N LEU A 117 10.11 -8.87 0.90
CA LEU A 117 10.35 -7.83 -0.09
C LEU A 117 10.01 -8.29 -1.51
N ASN A 118 10.38 -9.52 -1.88
CA ASN A 118 10.03 -10.09 -3.19
C ASN A 118 8.52 -10.27 -3.31
N LYS A 119 7.85 -10.79 -2.28
CA LYS A 119 6.38 -10.90 -2.25
C LYS A 119 5.72 -9.53 -2.42
N LEU A 120 6.20 -8.48 -1.74
CA LEU A 120 5.70 -7.12 -1.94
C LEU A 120 5.88 -6.63 -3.38
N ILE A 121 7.03 -6.87 -4.00
CA ILE A 121 7.27 -6.50 -5.41
C ILE A 121 6.24 -7.19 -6.31
N GLU A 122 6.11 -8.51 -6.19
CA GLU A 122 5.18 -9.32 -6.99
C GLU A 122 3.72 -8.88 -6.81
N LEU A 123 3.34 -8.48 -5.59
CA LEU A 123 2.00 -7.97 -5.30
C LEU A 123 1.79 -6.57 -5.89
N PHE A 124 2.74 -5.64 -5.78
CA PHE A 124 2.55 -4.26 -6.26
C PHE A 124 2.55 -4.15 -7.80
N GLN A 125 3.29 -4.98 -8.52
CA GLN A 125 3.38 -4.93 -10.01
C GLN A 125 2.01 -5.01 -10.73
N PRO A 126 1.15 -6.02 -10.47
CA PRO A 126 -0.16 -6.09 -11.12
C PRO A 126 -1.08 -4.95 -10.69
N HIS A 127 -1.02 -4.49 -9.42
CA HIS A 127 -1.82 -3.34 -8.98
C HIS A 127 -1.45 -2.08 -9.75
N LEU A 128 -0.15 -1.77 -9.84
CA LEU A 128 0.32 -0.59 -10.57
C LEU A 128 -0.12 -0.64 -12.02
N SER A 129 -0.06 -1.82 -12.65
CA SER A 129 -0.54 -2.03 -14.03
C SER A 129 -2.04 -1.76 -14.15
N LEU A 130 -2.87 -2.37 -13.29
CA LEU A 130 -4.33 -2.20 -13.31
C LEU A 130 -4.76 -0.76 -13.00
N ILE A 131 -4.11 -0.12 -12.03
CA ILE A 131 -4.37 1.28 -11.67
C ILE A 131 -4.01 2.20 -12.83
N ASN A 132 -2.86 2.00 -13.46
CA ASN A 132 -2.44 2.81 -14.61
C ASN A 132 -3.37 2.62 -15.82
N LEU A 133 -3.88 1.41 -16.04
CA LEU A 133 -4.71 1.10 -17.20
C LEU A 133 -6.17 1.50 -17.02
N TYR A 134 -6.73 1.34 -15.82
CA TYR A 134 -8.18 1.44 -15.61
C TYR A 134 -8.61 2.49 -14.59
N VAL A 135 -7.73 2.88 -13.66
CA VAL A 135 -8.09 3.85 -12.62
C VAL A 135 -7.65 5.25 -13.05
N LEU A 136 -6.37 5.45 -13.41
CA LEU A 136 -5.85 6.77 -13.79
C LEU A 136 -6.54 7.41 -15.01
N PRO A 137 -6.88 6.68 -16.09
CA PRO A 137 -7.57 7.30 -17.22
C PRO A 137 -8.99 7.78 -16.87
N ASN A 138 -9.66 7.07 -15.97
CA ASN A 138 -11.01 7.41 -15.51
C ASN A 138 -11.01 8.51 -14.42
N MET A 139 -9.87 8.76 -13.76
CA MET A 139 -9.69 9.86 -12.80
C MET A 139 -9.70 11.25 -13.45
N PHE A 140 -9.33 11.34 -14.73
CA PHE A 140 -9.24 12.59 -15.48
C PHE A 140 -10.01 12.44 -16.79
N PRO A 141 -11.36 12.39 -16.76
CA PRO A 141 -12.13 12.26 -17.98
C PRO A 141 -11.80 13.44 -18.90
N ASN A 142 -11.26 13.13 -20.08
CA ASN A 142 -10.96 14.14 -21.10
C ASN A 142 -12.24 14.96 -21.36
N HIS A 143 -12.21 16.27 -21.06
CA HIS A 143 -13.32 17.20 -21.28
C HIS A 143 -13.72 17.36 -22.77
N THR A 144 -13.09 16.65 -23.69
CA THR A 144 -13.36 16.71 -25.13
C THR A 144 -14.58 15.88 -25.54
N ALA A 145 -14.93 14.82 -24.79
CA ALA A 145 -16.10 14.00 -25.11
C ALA A 145 -17.44 14.69 -24.76
N THR A 146 -17.45 15.53 -23.72
CA THR A 146 -18.65 16.27 -23.30
C THR A 146 -18.98 17.40 -24.27
N HIS A 147 -18.00 18.00 -24.96
CA HIS A 147 -18.30 19.01 -25.99
C HIS A 147 -19.00 18.41 -27.21
N ASN A 148 -18.60 17.21 -27.64
CA ASN A 148 -19.21 16.54 -28.80
C ASN A 148 -20.60 15.97 -28.47
N ALA A 149 -20.83 15.49 -27.25
CA ALA A 149 -22.14 15.01 -26.82
C ALA A 149 -23.18 16.14 -26.72
N PHE A 150 -22.78 17.32 -26.21
CA PHE A 150 -23.68 18.48 -26.19
C PHE A 150 -24.01 19.01 -27.60
N GLN A 151 -23.07 18.98 -28.55
CA GLN A 151 -23.35 19.38 -29.94
C GLN A 151 -24.22 18.36 -30.69
N ALA A 152 -24.07 17.06 -30.44
CA ALA A 152 -24.90 16.02 -31.06
C ALA A 152 -26.35 16.07 -30.56
N VAL A 153 -26.57 16.36 -29.28
CA VAL A 153 -27.92 16.53 -28.71
C VAL A 153 -28.59 17.82 -29.21
N GLN A 154 -27.83 18.91 -29.37
CA GLN A 154 -28.37 20.16 -29.91
C GLN A 154 -28.77 20.04 -31.40
N SER A 155 -27.98 19.33 -32.21
CA SER A 155 -28.28 19.02 -33.62
C SER A 155 -29.58 18.23 -33.80
N PHE A 156 -29.90 17.34 -32.86
CA PHE A 156 -31.14 16.55 -32.88
C PHE A 156 -32.39 17.32 -32.42
N ALA A 157 -32.23 18.41 -31.67
CA ALA A 157 -33.33 19.24 -31.19
C ALA A 157 -33.74 20.34 -32.19
N ASP A 158 -32.87 20.63 -33.17
CA ASP A 158 -33.06 21.69 -34.18
C ASP A 158 -33.51 21.15 -35.56
N THR A 159 -33.97 19.88 -35.65
CA THR A 159 -34.56 19.27 -36.87
C THR A 159 -36.02 18.90 -36.63
#